data_AF-A0A290XCI9-F1
#
_entry.id   AF-A0A290XCI9-F1
#
_cell.length_a   1.000
_cell.length_b   1.000
_cell.length_c   1.000
_cell.angle_alpha   90.00
_cell.angle_beta   90.00
_cell.angle_gamma   90.00
#
_symmetry.space_group_name_H-M   'P 1'
#
loop_
_entity.id
_entity.type
_entity.pdbx_description
1 polymer ?
#
loop_
_entity_poly.entity_id
_entity_poly.type
_entity_poly.pdbx_seq_one_letter_code
_entity_poly.pdbx_strand_id
1 'polypeptide(L)'
;MPVRHSLIAPLLAWLLVGAAMPVSAQETGRAQAAGEDTPEWSVASGDIWLDTWLADVNVYAGRYRGAFVDELVRYQGAPRPFVTELLDAGARPADLYLACATAQALGRTCREVIAEWRRAPAEGWSGVLERLEAGPGTAPFARVREGLVASFDRWARPIRLDAALRRALPDREN
;
A
#
# COMPACT_ATOMS: atom_id res chain seq x y z
N MET A 1 96.06 20.91 35.89
CA MET A 1 96.67 19.56 35.75
C MET A 1 95.53 18.55 35.68
N PRO A 2 95.50 17.48 34.87
CA PRO A 2 96.09 17.18 33.56
C PRO A 2 95.02 16.74 32.49
N VAL A 3 95.42 16.71 31.20
CA VAL A 3 95.21 15.64 30.18
C VAL A 3 93.75 15.26 29.79
N ARG A 4 93.24 15.65 28.60
CA ARG A 4 93.33 15.06 27.23
C ARG A 4 92.37 13.87 26.96
N HIS A 5 91.94 13.81 25.69
CA HIS A 5 91.41 12.68 24.89
C HIS A 5 89.93 12.39 25.08
N SER A 6 89.15 11.97 24.08
CA SER A 6 89.28 11.89 22.62
C SER A 6 87.86 11.56 22.13
N LEU A 7 87.56 12.00 20.90
CA LEU A 7 86.66 11.43 19.90
C LEU A 7 85.86 10.17 20.30
N ILE A 8 84.55 10.18 20.06
CA ILE A 8 83.80 9.23 19.23
C ILE A 8 82.35 9.75 19.13
N ALA A 9 81.94 10.09 17.91
CA ALA A 9 80.54 10.37 17.57
C ALA A 9 79.87 9.07 17.10
N PRO A 10 78.70 8.71 17.64
CA PRO A 10 77.75 7.87 16.94
C PRO A 10 76.57 8.73 16.48
N LEU A 11 76.46 8.92 15.17
CA LEU A 11 75.22 9.37 14.53
C LEU A 11 74.14 8.31 14.81
N LEU A 12 73.13 8.68 15.60
CA LEU A 12 71.94 7.88 15.83
C LEU A 12 71.10 7.78 14.55
N ALA A 13 70.98 6.57 14.03
CA ALA A 13 70.00 6.19 13.03
C ALA A 13 68.59 6.27 13.65
N TRP A 14 67.78 7.22 13.20
CA TRP A 14 66.35 7.24 13.44
C TRP A 14 65.63 6.52 12.30
N LEU A 15 65.20 5.28 12.55
CA LEU A 15 64.01 4.73 11.91
C LEU A 15 62.79 5.30 12.64
N LEU A 16 61.72 5.66 11.90
CA LEU A 16 60.33 5.36 12.25
C LEU A 16 59.36 5.83 11.13
N VAL A 17 58.97 4.85 10.31
CA VAL A 17 57.61 4.53 9.83
C VAL A 17 56.67 5.72 9.57
N GLY A 18 56.47 6.05 8.29
CA GLY A 18 55.35 6.87 7.82
C GLY A 18 54.05 6.07 7.83
N ALA A 19 53.16 6.41 8.76
CA ALA A 19 51.80 5.89 8.82
C ALA A 19 50.91 6.61 7.79
N ALA A 20 50.26 5.85 6.92
CA ALA A 20 49.20 6.31 6.03
C ALA A 20 47.99 6.79 6.86
N MET A 21 47.53 8.02 6.61
CA MET A 21 46.29 8.52 7.20
C MET A 21 45.09 8.13 6.32
N PRO A 22 44.07 7.43 6.86
CA PRO A 22 42.80 7.31 6.17
C PRO A 22 42.00 8.60 6.37
N VAL A 23 41.60 9.22 5.25
CA VAL A 23 40.58 10.28 5.22
C VAL A 23 39.25 9.64 5.59
N SER A 24 38.74 9.92 6.79
CA SER A 24 37.37 9.57 7.17
C SER A 24 36.42 10.66 6.68
N ALA A 25 35.69 10.38 5.59
CA ALA A 25 34.53 11.17 5.20
C ALA A 25 33.42 10.93 6.24
N GLN A 26 33.07 11.94 7.04
CA GLN A 26 31.92 11.87 7.94
C GLN A 26 30.65 12.01 7.10
N GLU A 27 29.91 10.91 6.95
CA GLU A 27 28.54 10.91 6.46
C GLU A 27 27.71 11.87 7.31
N THR A 28 27.13 12.86 6.65
CA THR A 28 26.08 13.70 7.20
C THR A 28 25.00 12.79 7.77
N GLY A 29 24.83 12.82 9.09
CA GLY A 29 23.71 12.16 9.76
C GLY A 29 22.41 12.59 9.11
N ARG A 30 21.76 11.66 8.40
CA ARG A 30 20.33 11.76 8.14
C ARG A 30 19.66 11.66 9.50
N ALA A 31 19.22 12.80 10.02
CA ALA A 31 18.14 12.80 10.99
C ALA A 31 16.99 12.03 10.35
N GLN A 32 16.77 10.79 10.81
CA GLN A 32 15.54 10.07 10.53
C GLN A 32 14.46 10.88 11.23
N ALA A 33 13.75 11.69 10.45
CA ALA A 33 12.44 12.17 10.85
C ALA A 33 11.62 10.92 11.13
N ALA A 34 11.41 10.61 12.41
CA ALA A 34 10.34 9.72 12.82
C ALA A 34 9.06 10.41 12.34
N GLY A 35 8.60 10.02 11.15
CA GLY A 35 7.25 10.36 10.72
C GLY A 35 6.32 9.83 11.79
N GLU A 36 5.46 10.69 12.33
CA GLU A 36 4.34 10.24 13.14
C GLU A 36 3.60 9.19 12.30
N ASP A 37 3.66 7.92 12.74
CA ASP A 37 2.92 6.80 12.18
C ASP A 37 1.43 7.09 12.44
N THR A 38 0.87 7.99 11.63
CA THR A 38 -0.56 8.13 11.50
C THR A 38 -1.02 6.75 11.02
N PRO A 39 -1.94 6.07 11.72
CA PRO A 39 -2.38 4.75 11.30
C PRO A 39 -2.78 4.82 9.83
N GLU A 40 -2.06 4.09 8.98
CA GLU A 40 -2.40 4.02 7.57
C GLU A 40 -3.84 3.51 7.48
N TRP A 41 -4.73 4.31 6.88
CA TRP A 41 -6.14 3.98 6.83
C TRP A 41 -6.33 2.60 6.19
N SER A 42 -7.18 1.76 6.79
CA SER A 42 -7.59 0.48 6.24
C SER A 42 -9.11 0.35 6.27
N VAL A 43 -9.64 -0.33 5.25
CA VAL A 43 -11.06 -0.70 5.16
C VAL A 43 -11.41 -1.84 6.13
N ALA A 44 -10.41 -2.62 6.59
CA ALA A 44 -10.57 -3.80 7.44
C ALA A 44 -11.59 -4.81 6.89
N SER A 45 -11.38 -5.27 5.65
CA SER A 45 -12.24 -6.27 5.00
C SER A 45 -12.04 -7.70 5.51
N GLY A 46 -10.97 -7.93 6.28
CA GLY A 46 -10.52 -9.27 6.70
C GLY A 46 -9.48 -9.90 5.77
N ASP A 47 -9.04 -9.20 4.71
CA ASP A 47 -7.95 -9.62 3.82
C ASP A 47 -6.94 -8.49 3.64
N ILE A 48 -5.70 -8.71 4.09
CA ILE A 48 -4.63 -7.71 4.03
C ILE A 48 -4.33 -7.29 2.58
N TRP A 49 -4.38 -8.24 1.65
CA TRP A 49 -4.15 -7.95 0.24
C TRP A 49 -5.21 -6.99 -0.30
N LEU A 50 -6.49 -7.29 -0.07
CA LEU A 50 -7.60 -6.43 -0.50
C LEU A 50 -7.52 -5.05 0.17
N ASP A 51 -7.26 -5.00 1.46
CA ASP A 51 -7.15 -3.76 2.23
C ASP A 51 -6.04 -2.84 1.69
N THR A 52 -4.88 -3.41 1.36
CA THR A 52 -3.74 -2.69 0.75
C THR A 52 -4.15 -2.01 -0.55
N TRP A 53 -4.82 -2.75 -1.45
CA TRP A 53 -5.16 -2.22 -2.76
C TRP A 53 -6.40 -1.33 -2.74
N LEU A 54 -7.28 -1.46 -1.76
CA LEU A 54 -8.37 -0.52 -1.52
C LEU A 54 -7.86 0.83 -0.97
N ALA A 55 -6.80 0.86 -0.16
CA ALA A 55 -6.13 2.12 0.18
C ALA A 55 -5.64 2.84 -1.08
N ASP A 56 -5.09 2.09 -2.03
CA ASP A 56 -4.60 2.63 -3.29
C ASP A 56 -5.75 3.04 -4.26
N VAL A 57 -6.95 2.45 -4.12
CA VAL A 57 -8.18 2.96 -4.78
C VAL A 57 -8.53 4.37 -4.29
N ASN A 58 -8.36 4.69 -3.00
CA ASN A 58 -8.59 6.05 -2.50
C ASN A 58 -7.63 7.04 -3.16
N VAL A 59 -6.35 6.68 -3.30
CA VAL A 59 -5.35 7.51 -3.97
C VAL A 59 -5.73 7.73 -5.44
N TYR A 60 -6.10 6.66 -6.15
CA TYR A 60 -6.52 6.74 -7.55
C TYR A 60 -7.73 7.65 -7.73
N ALA A 61 -8.80 7.39 -6.98
CA ALA A 61 -10.05 8.11 -7.10
C ALA A 61 -9.95 9.57 -6.64
N GLY A 62 -9.04 9.87 -5.72
CA GLY A 62 -8.72 11.24 -5.34
C GLY A 62 -8.13 12.06 -6.50
N ARG A 63 -7.30 11.43 -7.35
CA ARG A 63 -6.73 12.08 -8.54
C ARG A 63 -7.64 11.99 -9.78
N TYR A 64 -8.35 10.88 -9.95
CA TYR A 64 -9.09 10.52 -11.16
C TYR A 64 -10.56 10.22 -10.86
N ARG A 65 -11.22 11.11 -10.10
CA ARG A 65 -12.61 10.93 -9.64
C ARG A 65 -13.58 10.51 -10.76
N GLY A 66 -13.53 11.17 -11.92
CA GLY A 66 -14.41 10.85 -13.05
C GLY A 66 -14.22 9.43 -13.58
N ALA A 67 -12.96 9.00 -13.75
CA ALA A 67 -12.62 7.65 -14.20
C ALA A 67 -13.02 6.58 -13.17
N PHE A 68 -12.87 6.89 -11.87
CA PHE A 68 -13.36 6.03 -10.80
C PHE A 68 -14.89 5.87 -10.83
N VAL A 69 -15.64 6.96 -11.02
CA VAL A 69 -17.10 6.87 -11.15
C VAL A 69 -17.48 6.04 -12.39
N ASP A 70 -16.79 6.24 -13.50
CA ASP A 70 -16.98 5.46 -14.73
C ASP A 70 -16.74 3.97 -14.52
N GLU A 71 -15.74 3.61 -13.72
CA GLU A 71 -15.44 2.23 -13.35
C GLU A 71 -16.65 1.59 -12.65
N LEU A 72 -17.16 2.23 -11.59
CA LEU A 72 -18.29 1.72 -10.82
C LEU A 72 -19.58 1.61 -11.67
N VAL A 73 -19.78 2.57 -12.57
CA VAL A 73 -20.95 2.59 -13.47
C VAL A 73 -20.87 1.46 -14.50
N ARG A 74 -19.73 1.33 -15.19
CA ARG A 74 -19.60 0.41 -16.33
C ARG A 74 -19.42 -1.04 -15.91
N TYR A 75 -18.67 -1.29 -14.84
CA TYR A 75 -18.25 -2.64 -14.46
C TYR A 75 -18.91 -3.17 -13.19
N GLN A 76 -19.59 -2.32 -12.42
CA GLN A 76 -20.27 -2.70 -11.17
C GLN A 76 -21.74 -2.29 -11.15
N GLY A 77 -22.26 -1.77 -12.28
CA GLY A 77 -23.67 -1.45 -12.48
C GLY A 77 -24.22 -0.34 -11.58
N ALA A 78 -23.37 0.45 -10.93
CA ALA A 78 -23.82 1.47 -9.99
C ALA A 78 -24.36 2.70 -10.73
N PRO A 79 -25.57 3.21 -10.41
CA PRO A 79 -26.08 4.42 -11.06
C PRO A 79 -25.16 5.62 -10.79
N ARG A 80 -24.74 6.34 -11.84
CA ARG A 80 -23.83 7.49 -11.71
C ARG A 80 -24.28 8.53 -10.67
N PRO A 81 -25.56 8.96 -10.64
CA PRO A 81 -26.02 9.93 -9.65
C PRO A 81 -25.83 9.42 -8.21
N PHE A 82 -26.10 8.13 -7.98
CA PHE A 82 -25.95 7.50 -6.67
C PHE A 82 -24.49 7.49 -6.20
N VAL A 83 -23.56 7.10 -7.06
CA VAL A 83 -22.12 7.10 -6.74
C VAL A 83 -21.63 8.52 -6.46
N THR A 84 -22.02 9.48 -7.29
CA THR A 84 -21.58 10.87 -7.18
C THR A 84 -22.08 11.51 -5.90
N GLU A 85 -23.37 11.32 -5.57
CA GLU A 85 -23.97 11.82 -4.34
C GLU A 85 -23.28 11.26 -3.09
N LEU A 86 -22.96 9.95 -3.06
CA LEU A 86 -22.25 9.36 -1.93
C LEU A 86 -20.84 9.93 -1.77
N LEU A 87 -20.13 10.08 -2.88
CA LEU A 87 -18.79 10.67 -2.85
C LEU A 87 -18.83 12.15 -2.43
N ASP A 88 -19.86 12.91 -2.85
CA ASP A 88 -20.05 14.31 -2.43
C ASP A 88 -20.41 14.41 -0.94
N ALA A 89 -21.13 13.42 -0.40
CA ALA A 89 -21.40 13.26 1.02
C ALA A 89 -20.19 12.76 1.84
N GLY A 90 -19.02 12.59 1.22
CA GLY A 90 -17.77 12.22 1.90
C GLY A 90 -17.55 10.71 2.06
N ALA A 91 -18.31 9.85 1.38
CA ALA A 91 -17.98 8.43 1.34
C ALA A 91 -16.59 8.23 0.72
N ARG A 92 -15.77 7.36 1.33
CA ARG A 92 -14.46 7.06 0.77
C ARG A 92 -14.61 6.23 -0.50
N PRO A 93 -13.80 6.48 -1.55
CA PRO A 93 -13.84 5.69 -2.77
C PRO A 93 -13.67 4.18 -2.54
N ALA A 94 -12.80 3.77 -1.63
CA ALA A 94 -12.60 2.38 -1.27
C ALA A 94 -13.85 1.73 -0.67
N ASP A 95 -14.58 2.44 0.20
CA ASP A 95 -15.84 1.97 0.79
C ASP A 95 -16.89 1.74 -0.33
N LEU A 96 -16.97 2.67 -1.29
CA LEU A 96 -17.88 2.54 -2.43
C LEU A 96 -17.49 1.42 -3.39
N TYR A 97 -16.19 1.29 -3.68
CA TYR A 97 -15.68 0.21 -4.51
C TYR A 97 -16.02 -1.15 -3.89
N LEU A 98 -15.70 -1.34 -2.61
CA LEU A 98 -15.98 -2.59 -1.92
C LEU A 98 -17.48 -2.90 -1.91
N ALA A 99 -18.33 -1.91 -1.62
CA ALA A 99 -19.77 -2.08 -1.64
C ALA A 99 -20.30 -2.54 -3.01
N CYS A 100 -19.92 -1.81 -4.07
CA CYS A 100 -20.43 -2.04 -5.41
C CYS A 100 -19.84 -3.33 -6.03
N ALA A 101 -18.58 -3.66 -5.78
CA ALA A 101 -17.97 -4.90 -6.23
C ALA A 101 -18.59 -6.12 -5.52
N THR A 102 -18.82 -6.04 -4.21
CA THR A 102 -19.53 -7.08 -3.46
C THR A 102 -20.96 -7.24 -3.96
N ALA A 103 -21.66 -6.14 -4.23
CA ALA A 103 -22.99 -6.19 -4.82
C ALA A 103 -22.99 -6.91 -6.17
N GLN A 104 -22.06 -6.56 -7.07
CA GLN A 104 -21.90 -7.19 -8.37
C GLN A 104 -21.61 -8.68 -8.26
N ALA A 105 -20.77 -9.09 -7.29
CA ALA A 105 -20.48 -10.49 -7.02
C ALA A 105 -21.73 -11.23 -6.51
N LEU A 106 -22.56 -10.59 -5.69
CA LEU A 106 -23.79 -11.19 -5.15
C LEU A 106 -25.00 -11.12 -6.09
N GLY A 107 -24.90 -10.43 -7.24
CA GLY A 107 -26.05 -10.17 -8.10
C GLY A 107 -27.06 -9.20 -7.48
N ARG A 108 -26.58 -8.32 -6.59
CA ARG A 108 -27.37 -7.28 -5.90
C ARG A 108 -27.01 -5.90 -6.44
N THR A 109 -27.80 -4.89 -6.07
CA THR A 109 -27.48 -3.50 -6.37
C THR A 109 -26.47 -2.93 -5.37
N CYS A 110 -25.60 -2.02 -5.81
CA CYS A 110 -24.68 -1.33 -4.90
C CYS A 110 -25.40 -0.61 -3.76
N ARG A 111 -26.61 -0.09 -4.03
CA ARG A 111 -27.48 0.55 -3.02
C ARG A 111 -27.82 -0.38 -1.87
N GLU A 112 -28.11 -1.65 -2.15
CA GLU A 112 -28.42 -2.63 -1.12
C GLU A 112 -27.24 -2.89 -0.19
N VAL A 113 -26.03 -3.05 -0.72
CA VAL A 113 -24.84 -3.29 0.12
C VAL A 113 -24.47 -2.04 0.92
N ILE A 114 -24.61 -0.84 0.36
CA ILE A 114 -24.48 0.41 1.11
C ILE A 114 -25.52 0.51 2.23
N ALA A 115 -26.74 0.00 2.02
CA ALA A 115 -27.76 -0.04 3.07
C ALA A 115 -27.36 -1.01 4.20
N GLU A 116 -26.75 -2.16 3.89
CA GLU A 116 -26.23 -3.09 4.90
C GLU A 116 -25.08 -2.48 5.71
N TRP A 117 -24.18 -1.74 5.07
CA TRP A 117 -23.13 -0.97 5.76
C TRP A 117 -23.72 0.05 6.74
N ARG A 118 -24.74 0.81 6.30
CA ARG A 118 -25.38 1.86 7.11
C ARG A 118 -26.16 1.33 8.32
N ARG A 119 -26.60 0.06 8.31
CA ARG A 119 -27.31 -0.54 9.44
C ARG A 119 -26.40 -0.75 10.65
N ALA A 120 -25.13 -1.09 10.42
CA ALA A 120 -24.18 -1.41 11.48
C ALA A 120 -22.75 -1.01 11.10
N PRO A 121 -22.45 0.30 10.93
CA PRO A 121 -21.12 0.75 10.52
C PRO A 121 -20.05 0.46 11.58
N ALA A 122 -20.45 0.30 12.85
CA ALA A 122 -19.55 -0.04 13.95
C ALA A 122 -18.95 -1.45 13.84
N GLU A 123 -19.61 -2.36 13.10
CA GLU A 123 -19.09 -3.72 12.86
C GLU A 123 -18.00 -3.75 11.77
N GLY A 124 -17.78 -2.63 11.07
CA GLY A 124 -16.79 -2.55 10.00
C GLY A 124 -17.16 -3.40 8.78
N TRP A 125 -16.26 -3.41 7.79
CA TRP A 125 -16.53 -4.08 6.53
C TRP A 125 -16.46 -5.59 6.64
N SER A 126 -15.58 -6.12 7.48
CA SER A 126 -15.55 -7.56 7.80
C SER A 126 -16.93 -8.04 8.26
N GLY A 127 -17.56 -7.37 9.22
CA GLY A 127 -18.90 -7.74 9.70
C GLY A 127 -19.97 -7.65 8.61
N VAL A 128 -19.93 -6.61 7.76
CA VAL A 128 -20.85 -6.51 6.61
C VAL A 128 -20.66 -7.68 5.65
N LEU A 129 -19.42 -8.02 5.29
CA LEU A 129 -19.12 -9.11 4.37
C LEU A 129 -19.50 -10.47 4.94
N GLU A 130 -19.29 -10.69 6.23
CA GLU A 130 -19.73 -11.90 6.94
C GLU A 130 -21.25 -12.06 6.89
N ARG A 131 -22.02 -11.01 7.23
CA ARG A 131 -23.50 -11.06 7.15
C ARG A 131 -24.03 -11.29 5.74
N LEU A 132 -23.26 -10.90 4.73
CA LEU A 132 -23.58 -11.08 3.32
C LEU A 132 -23.09 -12.42 2.75
N GLU A 133 -22.44 -13.27 3.55
CA GLU A 133 -21.79 -14.49 3.09
C GLU A 133 -20.79 -14.22 1.94
N ALA A 134 -20.14 -13.06 2.01
CA ALA A 134 -19.21 -12.53 1.03
C ALA A 134 -17.83 -12.21 1.63
N GLY A 135 -17.51 -12.79 2.79
CA GLY A 135 -16.21 -12.64 3.45
C GLY A 135 -15.10 -13.52 2.86
N PRO A 136 -13.87 -13.43 3.40
CA PRO A 136 -12.73 -14.25 2.97
C PRO A 136 -13.04 -15.74 2.86
N GLY A 137 -12.56 -16.38 1.79
CA GLY A 137 -12.79 -17.80 1.52
C GLY A 137 -14.09 -18.13 0.75
N THR A 138 -14.95 -17.14 0.51
CA THR A 138 -16.18 -17.32 -0.27
C THR A 138 -15.97 -17.02 -1.77
N ALA A 139 -16.82 -17.59 -2.63
CA ALA A 139 -16.79 -17.32 -4.07
C ALA A 139 -17.11 -15.85 -4.43
N PRO A 140 -18.04 -15.15 -3.76
CA PRO A 140 -18.21 -13.71 -3.96
C PRO A 140 -16.95 -12.91 -3.63
N PHE A 141 -16.26 -13.23 -2.53
CA PHE A 141 -15.03 -12.53 -2.15
C PHE A 141 -13.89 -12.73 -3.15
N ALA A 142 -13.73 -13.96 -3.67
CA ALA A 142 -12.78 -14.23 -4.74
C ALA A 142 -13.06 -13.35 -5.97
N ARG A 143 -14.33 -13.24 -6.39
CA ARG A 143 -14.74 -12.38 -7.51
C ARG A 143 -14.50 -10.89 -7.25
N VAL A 144 -14.65 -10.42 -6.01
CA VAL A 144 -14.31 -9.03 -5.65
C VAL A 144 -12.81 -8.78 -5.88
N ARG A 145 -11.95 -9.71 -5.44
CA ARG A 145 -10.49 -9.58 -5.61
C ARG A 145 -10.09 -9.62 -7.08
N GLU A 146 -10.62 -10.56 -7.86
CA GLU A 146 -10.40 -10.62 -9.32
C GLU A 146 -10.90 -9.36 -10.03
N GLY A 147 -12.07 -8.83 -9.65
CA GLY A 147 -12.60 -7.58 -10.18
C GLY A 147 -11.71 -6.37 -9.88
N LEU A 148 -11.08 -6.34 -8.70
CA LEU A 148 -10.09 -5.30 -8.35
C LEU A 148 -8.86 -5.38 -9.25
N VAL A 149 -8.36 -6.59 -9.47
CA VAL A 149 -7.24 -6.84 -10.39
C VAL A 149 -7.58 -6.33 -11.80
N ALA A 150 -8.78 -6.60 -12.31
CA ALA A 150 -9.23 -6.11 -13.61
C ALA A 150 -9.42 -4.58 -13.66
N SER A 151 -9.83 -3.95 -12.56
CA SER A 151 -9.93 -2.49 -12.48
C SER A 151 -8.55 -1.84 -12.58
N PHE A 152 -7.56 -2.41 -11.90
CA PHE A 152 -6.17 -1.95 -11.98
C PHE A 152 -5.57 -2.08 -13.38
N ASP A 153 -5.94 -3.12 -14.14
CA ASP A 153 -5.59 -3.22 -15.57
C ASP A 153 -6.14 -2.04 -16.38
N ARG A 154 -7.44 -1.75 -16.23
CA ARG A 154 -8.09 -0.65 -16.96
C ARG A 154 -7.52 0.71 -16.61
N TRP A 155 -7.05 0.87 -15.39
CA TRP A 155 -6.40 2.09 -14.94
C TRP A 155 -4.91 2.16 -15.31
N ALA A 156 -4.36 1.10 -15.93
CA ALA A 156 -2.94 0.93 -16.21
C ALA A 156 -2.08 1.14 -14.95
N ARG A 157 -2.54 0.59 -13.81
CA ARG A 157 -1.87 0.71 -12.52
C ARG A 157 -1.25 -0.61 -12.08
N PRO A 158 -0.03 -0.57 -11.52
CA PRO A 158 0.61 -1.78 -11.04
C PRO A 158 -0.19 -2.35 -9.86
N ILE A 159 -0.42 -3.66 -9.89
CA ILE A 159 -0.98 -4.42 -8.78
C ILE A 159 -0.16 -5.69 -8.60
N ARG A 160 0.20 -6.00 -7.35
CA ARG A 160 0.95 -7.21 -7.01
C ARG A 160 -0.03 -8.31 -6.65
N LEU A 161 0.01 -9.42 -7.37
CA LEU A 161 -0.86 -10.57 -7.11
C LEU A 161 -0.30 -11.48 -6.00
N ASP A 162 -1.16 -11.92 -5.09
CA ASP A 162 -0.83 -12.97 -4.15
C ASP A 162 -0.90 -14.37 -4.80
N ALA A 163 -0.55 -15.42 -4.05
CA ALA A 163 -0.50 -16.77 -4.61
C ALA A 163 -1.88 -17.30 -5.05
N ALA A 164 -2.97 -16.81 -4.45
CA ALA A 164 -4.31 -17.19 -4.83
C ALA A 164 -4.70 -16.56 -6.18
N LEU A 165 -4.45 -15.25 -6.34
CA LEU A 165 -4.76 -14.52 -7.57
C LEU A 165 -3.87 -14.96 -8.74
N ARG A 166 -2.59 -15.25 -8.51
CA ARG A 166 -1.70 -15.79 -9.56
C ARG A 166 -2.21 -17.12 -10.11
N ARG A 167 -2.76 -17.97 -9.24
CA ARG A 167 -3.40 -19.23 -9.68
C ARG A 167 -4.72 -18.99 -10.40
N ALA A 168 -5.51 -18.01 -9.97
CA ALA A 168 -6.80 -17.71 -10.58
C ALA A 168 -6.69 -16.98 -11.93
N LEU A 169 -5.60 -16.22 -12.13
CA LEU A 169 -5.38 -15.34 -13.28
C LEU A 169 -4.02 -15.62 -13.94
N PRO A 170 -3.79 -16.84 -14.48
CA PRO A 170 -2.48 -17.24 -14.98
C PRO A 170 -2.00 -16.39 -16.18
N ASP A 171 -2.92 -15.87 -16.99
CA ASP A 171 -2.58 -15.11 -18.20
C ASP A 171 -2.08 -13.68 -17.93
N ARG A 172 -2.22 -13.18 -16.69
CA ARG A 172 -1.82 -11.81 -16.32
C ARG A 172 -0.35 -11.69 -15.89
N GLU A 173 0.38 -12.81 -15.81
CA GLU A 173 1.83 -12.82 -15.54
C GLU A 173 2.68 -12.69 -16.82
N ASN A 174 2.07 -12.73 -18.01
CA ASN A 174 2.75 -12.61 -19.31
C ASN A 174 2.77 -11.19 -19.87
#